data_AF-A0A7X7JA55-F1
#
_entry.id   AF-A0A7X7JA55-F1
#
_cell.length_a   1.000
_cell.length_b   1.000
_cell.length_c   1.000
_cell.angle_alpha   90.00
_cell.angle_beta   90.00
_cell.angle_gamma   90.00
#
_symmetry.space_group_name_H-M   'P 1'
#
loop_
_entity.id
_entity.type
_entity.pdbx_description
1 polymer ?
#
loop_
_entity_poly.entity_id
_entity_poly.type
_entity_poly.pdbx_seq_one_letter_code
_entity_poly.pdbx_strand_id
1 'polypeptide(L)'
;MDALDYTDADRAIFEEEFEQWLPDRIFDVHTHIFPASAFTTPAGAGPKSIYQKFGGGHTIEQFTDCTSRLLPGRKVECLSFGTPGLDVDLDKSAEYSGAISDHKTRFALALVTPQCSIEEVRRRIEGHRLLGFKPYRNMVKGKTGDEVEIFDMLTAGQLEYANEKGLILMLHIPKSGRIADPSNQKQMVELCDRYPNIKVIFAHIGRAYFMRCIEGMLDGIASRPNAYVDTSPCCEWEVLEYTFKHFPRERIMFASDAPVGWIRGKQIEVNHQYAYLVGEDCRVGSALYDAERVLGYTYFFYEQLRAAKKAAARLDLSRREIEAYFYGNASALVKAADRNSV
;
A
#
# COMPACT_ATOMS: atom_id res chain seq x y z
N MET A 1 -9.89 5.54 -22.63
CA MET A 1 -10.96 5.14 -21.71
C MET A 1 -10.70 5.90 -20.43
N ASP A 2 -11.72 6.57 -19.89
CA ASP A 2 -11.60 7.27 -18.61
C ASP A 2 -11.34 6.24 -17.51
N ALA A 3 -10.29 6.45 -16.72
CA ALA A 3 -9.87 5.52 -15.68
C ALA A 3 -10.90 5.42 -14.53
N LEU A 4 -11.71 6.46 -14.35
CA LEU A 4 -12.83 6.52 -13.40
C LEU A 4 -14.13 6.90 -14.11
N ASP A 5 -15.22 6.21 -13.73
CA ASP A 5 -16.60 6.65 -13.95
C ASP A 5 -17.02 7.59 -12.81
N TYR A 6 -16.48 8.81 -12.81
CA TYR A 6 -16.70 9.81 -11.74
C TYR A 6 -18.00 10.60 -11.99
N THR A 7 -18.86 10.67 -10.98
CA THR A 7 -20.20 11.24 -11.08
C THR A 7 -20.38 12.47 -10.18
N ASP A 8 -21.50 13.17 -10.33
CA ASP A 8 -21.88 14.27 -9.44
C ASP A 8 -22.02 13.84 -7.97
N ALA A 9 -22.42 12.58 -7.72
CA ALA A 9 -22.49 12.03 -6.37
C ALA A 9 -21.10 11.89 -5.74
N ASP A 10 -20.08 11.52 -6.52
CA ASP A 10 -18.70 11.39 -6.02
C ASP A 10 -18.07 12.76 -5.73
N ARG A 11 -18.47 13.80 -6.48
CA ARG A 11 -18.11 15.19 -6.19
C ARG A 11 -18.74 15.67 -4.90
N ALA A 12 -20.05 15.45 -4.73
CA ALA A 12 -20.77 15.85 -3.51
C ALA A 12 -20.16 15.20 -2.26
N ILE A 13 -19.77 13.91 -2.31
CA ILE A 13 -19.07 13.25 -1.20
C ILE A 13 -17.80 14.01 -0.81
N PHE A 14 -16.97 14.42 -1.79
CA PHE A 14 -15.76 15.16 -1.48
C PHE A 14 -16.04 16.53 -0.88
N GLU A 15 -16.90 17.31 -1.53
CA GLU A 15 -17.24 18.68 -1.11
C GLU A 15 -17.84 18.70 0.31
N GLU A 16 -18.78 17.80 0.57
CA GLU A 16 -19.50 17.75 1.85
C GLU A 16 -18.68 17.12 2.98
N GLU A 17 -17.93 16.05 2.69
CA GLU A 17 -17.28 15.26 3.74
C GLU A 17 -15.80 15.56 3.91
N PHE A 18 -15.08 15.97 2.87
CA PHE A 18 -13.62 15.94 2.87
C PHE A 18 -12.95 17.27 2.59
N GLU A 19 -13.62 18.19 1.88
CA GLU A 19 -13.01 19.45 1.46
C GLU A 19 -12.43 20.23 2.65
N GLN A 20 -13.21 20.45 3.71
CA GLN A 20 -12.76 21.21 4.88
C GLN A 20 -11.89 20.38 5.85
N TRP A 21 -11.91 19.05 5.72
CA TRP A 21 -11.26 18.14 6.67
C TRP A 21 -9.87 17.68 6.22
N LEU A 22 -9.67 17.44 4.93
CA LEU A 22 -8.38 17.00 4.40
C LEU A 22 -7.33 18.12 4.41
N PRO A 23 -6.04 17.78 4.49
CA PRO A 23 -4.96 18.73 4.25
C PRO A 23 -4.74 18.99 2.77
N ASP A 24 -4.14 20.14 2.46
CA ASP A 24 -3.82 20.55 1.08
C ASP A 24 -2.80 19.64 0.39
N ARG A 25 -2.03 18.90 1.18
CA ARG A 25 -0.99 17.99 0.69
C ARG A 25 -1.27 16.60 1.23
N ILE A 26 -1.20 15.61 0.35
CA ILE A 26 -1.38 14.20 0.67
C ILE A 26 -0.18 13.46 0.08
N PHE A 27 0.39 12.55 0.85
CA PHE A 27 1.43 11.63 0.40
C PHE A 27 0.85 10.22 0.45
N ASP A 28 0.67 9.61 -0.71
CA ASP A 28 0.21 8.23 -0.83
C ASP A 28 1.40 7.27 -0.79
N VAL A 29 1.65 6.65 0.36
CA VAL A 29 2.86 5.84 0.54
C VAL A 29 2.79 4.47 -0.12
N HIS A 30 1.65 4.02 -0.65
CA HIS A 30 1.50 2.69 -1.24
C HIS A 30 0.62 2.76 -2.49
N THR A 31 1.28 2.79 -3.65
CA THR A 31 0.64 2.84 -4.97
C THR A 31 1.29 1.86 -5.95
N HIS A 32 0.47 1.11 -6.67
CA HIS A 32 0.89 0.23 -7.75
C HIS A 32 0.84 0.99 -9.08
N ILE A 33 1.98 1.47 -9.58
CA ILE A 33 2.06 2.19 -10.86
C ILE A 33 2.99 1.43 -11.81
N PHE A 34 2.45 0.96 -12.93
CA PHE A 34 3.13 0.10 -13.89
C PHE A 34 2.49 0.15 -15.29
N PRO A 35 3.28 -0.04 -16.35
CA PRO A 35 2.74 -0.14 -17.70
C PRO A 35 2.30 -1.57 -17.99
N ALA A 36 1.34 -1.75 -18.92
CA ALA A 36 0.95 -3.07 -19.40
C ALA A 36 2.12 -3.86 -20.01
N SER A 37 3.12 -3.16 -20.54
CA SER A 37 4.35 -3.75 -21.11
C SER A 37 5.32 -4.35 -20.09
N ALA A 38 5.08 -4.15 -18.79
CA ALA A 38 5.86 -4.79 -17.73
C ALA A 38 5.53 -6.27 -17.56
N PHE A 39 4.48 -6.78 -18.21
CA PHE A 39 4.15 -8.19 -18.20
C PHE A 39 4.72 -8.88 -19.44
N THR A 40 5.31 -10.06 -19.23
CA THR A 40 5.89 -10.92 -20.28
C THR A 40 4.82 -11.62 -21.11
N THR A 41 3.62 -11.81 -20.54
CA THR A 41 2.39 -12.11 -21.27
C THR A 41 1.52 -10.86 -21.31
N PRO A 42 0.67 -10.65 -22.34
CA PRO A 42 -0.25 -9.51 -22.35
C PRO A 42 -0.96 -9.40 -21.00
N ALA A 43 -0.72 -8.29 -20.30
CA ALA A 43 -1.02 -8.12 -18.89
C ALA A 43 -2.48 -8.44 -18.52
N GLY A 44 -2.69 -9.12 -17.39
CA GLY A 44 -3.96 -9.07 -16.65
C GLY A 44 -4.83 -10.33 -16.62
N ALA A 45 -4.24 -11.53 -16.77
CA ALA A 45 -4.59 -12.86 -16.19
C ALA A 45 -6.06 -13.34 -16.01
N GLY A 46 -7.06 -12.69 -16.60
CA GLY A 46 -8.44 -13.17 -16.66
C GLY A 46 -9.45 -12.03 -16.91
N PRO A 47 -10.64 -12.32 -17.46
CA PRO A 47 -11.62 -11.30 -17.88
C PRO A 47 -12.10 -10.36 -16.76
N LYS A 48 -11.79 -10.65 -15.49
CA LYS A 48 -12.18 -9.84 -14.32
C LYS A 48 -11.01 -9.18 -13.59
N SER A 49 -9.79 -9.15 -14.14
CA SER A 49 -8.69 -8.44 -13.50
C SER A 49 -9.02 -6.94 -13.38
N ILE A 50 -8.77 -6.34 -12.20
CA ILE A 50 -8.96 -4.90 -12.00
C ILE A 50 -8.15 -4.06 -12.99
N TYR A 51 -7.00 -4.57 -13.43
CA TYR A 51 -6.12 -3.85 -14.35
C TYR A 51 -6.72 -3.72 -15.75
N GLN A 52 -7.70 -4.56 -16.13
CA GLN A 52 -8.40 -4.41 -17.42
C GLN A 52 -9.17 -3.09 -17.50
N LYS A 53 -9.73 -2.61 -16.37
CA LYS A 53 -10.35 -1.28 -16.28
C LYS A 53 -9.39 -0.15 -16.67
N PHE A 54 -8.10 -0.37 -16.45
CA PHE A 54 -7.04 0.59 -16.72
C PHE A 54 -6.23 0.24 -17.98
N GLY A 55 -6.75 -0.62 -18.86
CA GLY A 55 -6.08 -0.98 -20.11
C GLY A 55 -4.90 -1.95 -19.94
N GLY A 56 -4.93 -2.76 -18.88
CA GLY A 56 -3.90 -3.76 -18.56
C GLY A 56 -2.70 -3.23 -17.76
N GLY A 57 -2.62 -1.93 -17.53
CA GLY A 57 -1.62 -1.26 -16.68
C GLY A 57 -2.28 -0.27 -15.73
N HIS A 58 -1.54 0.35 -14.82
CA HIS A 58 -1.99 1.53 -14.09
C HIS A 58 -0.86 2.56 -14.12
N THR A 59 -0.92 3.50 -15.06
CA THR A 59 0.18 4.42 -15.36
C THR A 59 0.17 5.64 -14.44
N ILE A 60 1.27 6.42 -14.44
CA ILE A 60 1.34 7.65 -13.64
C ILE A 60 0.32 8.69 -14.10
N GLU A 61 0.00 8.74 -15.39
CA GLU A 61 -1.04 9.62 -15.94
C GLU A 61 -2.42 9.22 -15.41
N GLN A 62 -2.72 7.91 -15.36
CA GLN A 62 -3.97 7.40 -14.77
C GLN A 62 -4.04 7.72 -13.28
N PHE A 63 -2.96 7.49 -12.52
CA PHE A 63 -2.91 7.87 -11.10
C PHE A 63 -3.15 9.38 -10.91
N THR A 64 -2.54 10.22 -11.74
CA THR A 64 -2.68 11.68 -11.68
C THR A 64 -4.09 12.13 -12.04
N ASP A 65 -4.69 11.57 -13.09
CA ASP A 65 -6.09 11.84 -13.45
C ASP A 65 -7.03 11.45 -12.31
N CYS A 66 -6.91 10.21 -11.82
CA CYS A 66 -7.74 9.68 -10.75
C CYS A 66 -7.64 10.51 -9.46
N THR A 67 -6.42 10.85 -9.02
CA THR A 67 -6.21 11.69 -7.83
C THR A 67 -6.77 13.09 -8.02
N SER A 68 -6.61 13.71 -9.20
CA SER A 68 -7.16 15.05 -9.46
C SER A 68 -8.68 15.10 -9.37
N ARG A 69 -9.36 13.99 -9.68
CA ARG A 69 -10.83 13.85 -9.63
C ARG A 69 -11.32 13.48 -8.23
N LEU A 70 -10.66 12.54 -7.53
CA LEU A 70 -11.07 12.14 -6.18
C LEU A 70 -10.65 13.12 -5.08
N LEU A 71 -9.63 13.95 -5.33
CA LEU A 71 -9.07 14.90 -4.36
C LEU A 71 -8.89 16.29 -4.97
N PRO A 72 -9.96 16.92 -5.49
CA PRO A 72 -9.82 18.19 -6.19
C PRO A 72 -9.20 19.26 -5.28
N GLY A 73 -8.26 20.01 -5.85
CA GLY A 73 -7.49 21.05 -5.14
C GLY A 73 -6.36 20.55 -4.24
N ARG A 74 -6.13 19.24 -4.12
CA ARG A 74 -5.06 18.67 -3.28
C ARG A 74 -3.81 18.35 -4.09
N LYS A 75 -2.64 18.56 -3.47
CA LYS A 75 -1.35 18.17 -4.03
C LYS A 75 -1.03 16.76 -3.56
N VAL A 76 -1.01 15.81 -4.49
CA VAL A 76 -0.73 14.40 -4.18
C VAL A 76 0.69 14.05 -4.60
N GLU A 77 1.48 13.57 -3.63
CA GLU A 77 2.79 12.96 -3.78
C GLU A 77 2.66 11.45 -3.56
N CYS A 78 3.58 10.64 -4.08
CA CYS A 78 3.47 9.18 -3.92
C CYS A 78 4.80 8.44 -3.79
N LEU A 79 4.71 7.28 -3.14
CA LEU A 79 5.69 6.20 -3.24
C LEU A 79 5.05 5.06 -4.04
N SER A 80 5.63 4.77 -5.21
CA SER A 80 5.08 3.82 -6.17
C SER A 80 5.96 2.58 -6.40
N PHE A 81 5.37 1.50 -6.87
CA PHE A 81 6.07 0.28 -7.28
C PHE A 81 5.22 -0.47 -8.30
N GLY A 82 5.80 -1.49 -8.94
CA GLY A 82 5.04 -2.36 -9.83
C GLY A 82 3.96 -3.19 -9.13
N THR A 83 3.22 -3.97 -9.91
CA THR A 83 2.30 -4.99 -9.37
C THR A 83 2.97 -6.37 -9.30
N PRO A 84 2.68 -7.19 -8.28
CA PRO A 84 3.21 -8.55 -8.25
C PRO A 84 2.56 -9.44 -9.31
N GLY A 85 3.37 -10.29 -9.94
CA GLY A 85 2.93 -11.32 -10.88
C GLY A 85 4.11 -12.22 -11.27
N LEU A 86 3.86 -13.52 -11.48
CA LEU A 86 4.91 -14.45 -11.93
C LEU A 86 5.36 -14.16 -13.38
N ASP A 87 4.50 -13.47 -14.13
CA ASP A 87 4.69 -13.02 -15.50
C ASP A 87 5.26 -11.59 -15.58
N VAL A 88 5.58 -10.94 -14.47
CA VAL A 88 6.14 -9.58 -14.47
C VAL A 88 7.64 -9.61 -14.77
N ASP A 89 8.05 -8.81 -15.74
CA ASP A 89 9.44 -8.48 -16.03
C ASP A 89 9.94 -7.45 -15.00
N LEU A 90 10.75 -7.93 -14.05
CA LEU A 90 11.26 -7.12 -12.94
C LEU A 90 12.19 -5.98 -13.41
N ASP A 91 12.89 -6.16 -14.53
CA ASP A 91 13.77 -5.12 -15.07
C ASP A 91 12.97 -3.99 -15.70
N LYS A 92 11.98 -4.33 -16.55
CA LYS A 92 11.06 -3.32 -17.10
C LYS A 92 10.25 -2.62 -16.00
N SER A 93 9.85 -3.36 -14.97
CA SER A 93 9.14 -2.78 -13.82
C SER A 93 10.02 -1.77 -13.08
N ALA A 94 11.29 -2.08 -12.84
CA ALA A 94 12.24 -1.17 -12.19
C ALA A 94 12.58 0.03 -13.08
N GLU A 95 12.77 -0.19 -14.38
CA GLU A 95 13.02 0.87 -15.38
C GLU A 95 11.88 1.89 -15.40
N TYR A 96 10.64 1.42 -15.53
CA TYR A 96 9.48 2.31 -15.53
C TYR A 96 9.32 3.05 -14.19
N SER A 97 9.49 2.34 -13.07
CA SER A 97 9.43 2.93 -11.73
C SER A 97 10.45 4.05 -11.55
N GLY A 98 11.68 3.87 -12.06
CA GLY A 98 12.70 4.91 -12.05
C GLY A 98 12.37 6.08 -12.97
N ALA A 99 11.85 5.79 -14.18
CA ALA A 99 11.54 6.82 -15.18
C ALA A 99 10.44 7.80 -14.72
N ILE A 100 9.48 7.34 -13.91
CA ILE A 100 8.40 8.20 -13.37
C ILE A 100 8.76 8.88 -12.04
N SER A 101 9.85 8.45 -11.39
CA SER A 101 10.31 8.99 -10.10
C SER A 101 11.11 10.28 -10.32
N ASP A 102 10.66 11.39 -9.72
CA ASP A 102 11.35 12.69 -9.81
C ASP A 102 12.10 13.08 -8.55
N HIS A 103 12.06 12.23 -7.50
CA HIS A 103 12.72 12.46 -6.22
C HIS A 103 12.28 13.75 -5.50
N LYS A 104 11.09 14.25 -5.82
CA LYS A 104 10.51 15.45 -5.22
C LYS A 104 9.08 15.21 -4.78
N THR A 105 8.28 14.70 -5.71
CA THR A 105 6.85 14.43 -5.55
C THR A 105 6.50 12.98 -5.84
N ARG A 106 7.34 12.29 -6.62
CA ARG A 106 7.19 10.88 -6.96
C ARG A 106 8.46 10.14 -6.63
N PHE A 107 8.32 9.09 -5.86
CA PHE A 107 9.38 8.19 -5.42
C PHE A 107 9.01 6.76 -5.76
N ALA A 108 9.97 5.86 -5.87
CA ALA A 108 9.65 4.49 -6.22
C ALA A 108 10.49 3.40 -5.52
N LEU A 109 9.91 2.20 -5.47
CA LEU A 109 10.54 0.97 -4.99
C LEU A 109 10.64 -0.06 -6.14
N ALA A 110 11.64 -0.93 -6.09
CA ALA A 110 11.74 -2.09 -6.97
C ALA A 110 10.83 -3.23 -6.52
N LEU A 111 10.31 -4.01 -7.47
CA LEU A 111 9.87 -5.37 -7.18
C LEU A 111 11.08 -6.30 -7.08
N VAL A 112 11.06 -7.19 -6.09
CA VAL A 112 12.11 -8.21 -5.90
C VAL A 112 11.51 -9.56 -5.56
N THR A 113 12.27 -10.61 -5.86
CA THR A 113 11.96 -11.97 -5.47
C THR A 113 13.17 -12.60 -4.78
N PRO A 114 12.99 -13.68 -4.02
CA PRO A 114 14.11 -14.40 -3.42
C PRO A 114 15.02 -15.07 -4.47
N GLN A 115 14.60 -15.16 -5.73
CA GLN A 115 15.44 -15.70 -6.81
C GLN A 115 16.38 -14.66 -7.42
N CYS A 116 16.14 -13.37 -7.21
CA CYS A 116 17.03 -12.34 -7.71
C CYS A 116 18.38 -12.40 -7.01
N SER A 117 19.46 -12.36 -7.78
CA SER A 117 20.81 -12.20 -7.21
C SER A 117 20.93 -10.82 -6.56
N ILE A 118 21.88 -10.68 -5.63
CA ILE A 118 22.07 -9.37 -5.00
C ILE A 118 22.60 -8.33 -5.98
N GLU A 119 23.35 -8.75 -7.00
CA GLU A 119 23.85 -7.92 -8.08
C GLU A 119 22.71 -7.37 -8.94
N GLU A 120 21.69 -8.19 -9.25
CA GLU A 120 20.49 -7.75 -9.96
C GLU A 120 19.70 -6.72 -9.15
N VAL A 121 19.52 -6.98 -7.85
CA VAL A 121 18.83 -6.05 -6.94
C VAL A 121 19.58 -4.72 -6.86
N ARG A 122 20.90 -4.74 -6.64
CA ARG A 122 21.75 -3.54 -6.62
C ARG A 122 21.64 -2.75 -7.91
N ARG A 123 21.76 -3.43 -9.06
CA ARG A 123 21.66 -2.79 -10.38
C ARG A 123 20.32 -2.08 -10.56
N ARG A 124 19.20 -2.70 -10.18
CA ARG A 124 17.87 -2.07 -10.27
C ARG A 124 17.76 -0.86 -9.36
N ILE A 125 18.16 -1.00 -8.10
CA ILE A 125 18.05 0.07 -7.09
C ILE A 125 18.92 1.26 -7.48
N GLU A 126 20.20 1.02 -7.77
CA GLU A 126 21.17 2.09 -8.03
C GLU A 126 21.00 2.69 -9.44
N GLY A 127 20.80 1.84 -10.45
CA GLY A 127 20.65 2.28 -11.84
C GLY A 127 19.38 3.08 -12.10
N HIS A 128 18.32 2.86 -11.31
CA HIS A 128 17.04 3.58 -11.42
C HIS A 128 16.74 4.48 -10.21
N ARG A 129 17.72 4.67 -9.31
CA ARG A 129 17.61 5.51 -8.11
C ARG A 129 16.38 5.17 -7.24
N LEU A 130 16.06 3.90 -7.07
CA LEU A 130 14.89 3.48 -6.29
C LEU A 130 15.21 3.54 -4.78
N LEU A 131 14.21 3.83 -3.94
CA LEU A 131 14.41 4.02 -2.49
C LEU A 131 14.41 2.72 -1.67
N GLY A 132 14.22 1.58 -2.34
CA GLY A 132 14.11 0.28 -1.70
C GLY A 132 13.28 -0.68 -2.51
N PHE A 133 12.70 -1.68 -1.86
CA PHE A 133 12.00 -2.75 -2.56
C PHE A 133 10.80 -3.32 -1.82
N LYS A 134 9.93 -3.98 -2.60
CA LYS A 134 8.70 -4.61 -2.16
C LYS A 134 8.65 -6.05 -2.65
N PRO A 135 8.85 -7.05 -1.76
CA PRO A 135 8.66 -8.45 -2.09
C PRO A 135 7.19 -8.86 -1.94
N TYR A 136 6.82 -10.00 -2.52
CA TYR A 136 5.47 -10.55 -2.36
C TYR A 136 5.45 -12.07 -2.24
N ARG A 137 4.52 -12.56 -1.42
CA ARG A 137 4.33 -14.00 -1.19
C ARG A 137 3.99 -14.79 -2.45
N ASN A 138 3.27 -14.18 -3.39
CA ASN A 138 2.87 -14.83 -4.66
C ASN A 138 3.99 -14.90 -5.69
N MET A 139 5.17 -14.35 -5.37
CA MET A 139 6.38 -14.43 -6.19
C MET A 139 7.40 -15.41 -5.61
N VAL A 140 7.08 -16.05 -4.48
CA VAL A 140 7.87 -17.16 -3.92
C VAL A 140 7.54 -18.44 -4.68
N LYS A 141 8.58 -19.13 -5.16
CA LYS A 141 8.45 -20.40 -5.89
C LYS A 141 8.52 -21.58 -4.92
N GLY A 142 7.75 -22.63 -5.19
CA GLY A 142 7.82 -23.90 -4.45
C GLY A 142 7.06 -23.94 -3.12
N LYS A 143 6.33 -22.87 -2.77
CA LYS A 143 5.45 -22.81 -1.60
C LYS A 143 4.08 -22.28 -2.01
N THR A 144 3.03 -22.81 -1.38
CA THR A 144 1.66 -22.27 -1.50
C THR A 144 1.48 -21.10 -0.55
N GLY A 145 0.50 -20.23 -0.81
CA GLY A 145 0.45 -18.89 -0.21
C GLY A 145 0.40 -18.83 1.33
N ASP A 146 -0.01 -19.90 2.01
CA ASP A 146 -0.04 -19.98 3.49
C ASP A 146 1.22 -20.59 4.10
N GLU A 147 2.00 -21.32 3.30
CA GLU A 147 3.29 -21.90 3.69
C GLU A 147 4.43 -20.87 3.65
N VAL A 148 4.26 -19.81 2.87
CA VAL A 148 5.25 -18.72 2.74
C VAL A 148 5.39 -17.97 4.06
N GLU A 149 6.62 -17.73 4.46
CA GLU A 149 7.02 -16.90 5.61
C GLU A 149 7.72 -15.61 5.16
N ILE A 150 7.97 -14.67 6.07
CA ILE A 150 8.59 -13.37 5.74
C ILE A 150 9.99 -13.59 5.13
N PHE A 151 10.79 -14.45 5.74
CA PHE A 151 12.14 -14.76 5.28
C PHE A 151 12.21 -15.70 4.07
N ASP A 152 11.07 -16.20 3.57
CA ASP A 152 11.03 -16.87 2.27
C ASP A 152 10.97 -15.87 1.11
N MET A 153 10.50 -14.65 1.37
CA MET A 153 10.31 -13.64 0.33
C MET A 153 11.57 -12.83 0.02
N LEU A 154 12.59 -12.91 0.88
CA LEU A 154 13.83 -12.14 0.80
C LEU A 154 15.02 -12.99 1.25
N THR A 155 16.17 -12.82 0.60
CA THR A 155 17.41 -13.48 1.03
C THR A 155 18.15 -12.65 2.08
N ALA A 156 19.04 -13.29 2.85
CA ALA A 156 19.88 -12.58 3.81
C ALA A 156 20.71 -11.46 3.15
N GLY A 157 21.27 -11.71 1.96
CA GLY A 157 22.04 -10.71 1.22
C GLY A 157 21.21 -9.50 0.76
N GLN A 158 19.94 -9.70 0.40
CA GLN A 158 19.02 -8.60 0.09
C GLN A 158 18.73 -7.74 1.32
N LEU A 159 18.50 -8.37 2.47
CA LEU A 159 18.26 -7.68 3.74
C LEU A 159 19.51 -6.95 4.25
N GLU A 160 20.68 -7.57 4.14
CA GLU A 160 21.96 -6.94 4.49
C GLU A 160 22.22 -5.69 3.66
N TYR A 161 21.98 -5.75 2.34
CA TYR A 161 22.09 -4.59 1.47
C TYR A 161 21.09 -3.48 1.82
N ALA A 162 19.82 -3.83 2.06
CA ALA A 162 18.82 -2.85 2.49
C ALA A 162 19.21 -2.18 3.81
N ASN A 163 19.77 -2.94 4.74
CA ASN A 163 20.25 -2.41 6.01
C ASN A 163 21.48 -1.50 5.85
N GLU A 164 22.44 -1.90 5.02
CA GLU A 164 23.62 -1.07 4.71
C GLU A 164 23.21 0.29 4.12
N LYS A 165 22.30 0.27 3.13
CA LYS A 165 21.85 1.47 2.42
C LYS A 165 20.72 2.22 3.13
N GLY A 166 20.14 1.65 4.19
CA GLY A 166 19.00 2.22 4.92
C GLY A 166 17.76 2.39 4.04
N LEU A 167 17.47 1.38 3.21
CA LEU A 167 16.38 1.40 2.25
C LEU A 167 15.01 1.23 2.91
N ILE A 168 13.97 1.53 2.14
CA ILE A 168 12.59 1.18 2.48
C ILE A 168 12.32 -0.27 2.08
N LEU A 169 11.80 -1.06 3.02
CA LEU A 169 11.24 -2.37 2.74
C LEU A 169 9.73 -2.30 2.98
N MET A 170 8.94 -2.32 1.91
CA MET A 170 7.50 -2.42 2.05
C MET A 170 7.10 -3.90 2.09
N LEU A 171 6.61 -4.36 3.22
CA LEU A 171 6.40 -5.78 3.48
C LEU A 171 4.90 -6.11 3.50
N HIS A 172 4.44 -6.81 2.47
CA HIS A 172 3.12 -7.42 2.44
C HIS A 172 3.18 -8.82 3.09
N ILE A 173 2.90 -8.90 4.39
CA ILE A 173 3.12 -10.12 5.17
C ILE A 173 2.29 -11.31 4.66
N PRO A 174 2.83 -12.54 4.71
CA PRO A 174 2.16 -13.72 4.18
C PRO A 174 1.14 -14.28 5.16
N LYS A 175 0.67 -15.50 4.90
CA LYS A 175 -0.26 -16.27 5.74
C LYS A 175 -1.68 -15.67 5.86
N SER A 176 -2.61 -16.54 6.20
CA SER A 176 -4.04 -16.26 6.39
C SER A 176 -4.32 -15.60 7.74
N GLY A 177 -3.51 -15.94 8.75
CA GLY A 177 -3.50 -15.30 10.08
C GLY A 177 -2.95 -13.88 10.09
N ARG A 178 -2.19 -13.48 9.05
CA ARG A 178 -1.70 -12.09 8.83
C ARG A 178 -0.94 -11.58 10.05
N ILE A 179 -1.25 -10.38 10.54
CA ILE A 179 -0.54 -9.80 11.68
C ILE A 179 -0.70 -10.68 12.92
N ALA A 180 -1.83 -11.36 13.10
CA ALA A 180 -2.07 -12.26 14.23
C ALA A 180 -1.38 -13.63 14.12
N ASP A 181 -0.76 -13.94 12.97
CA ASP A 181 -0.06 -15.22 12.82
C ASP A 181 1.20 -15.24 13.72
N PRO A 182 1.39 -16.28 14.56
CA PRO A 182 2.54 -16.34 15.47
C PRO A 182 3.90 -16.30 14.77
N SER A 183 4.02 -16.87 13.57
CA SER A 183 5.26 -16.83 12.79
C SER A 183 5.52 -15.41 12.29
N ASN A 184 4.48 -14.72 11.79
CA ASN A 184 4.61 -13.32 11.40
C ASN A 184 4.98 -12.43 12.59
N GLN A 185 4.31 -12.55 13.75
CA GLN A 185 4.64 -11.78 14.96
C GLN A 185 6.12 -11.90 15.32
N LYS A 186 6.64 -13.12 15.34
CA LYS A 186 8.06 -13.37 15.60
C LYS A 186 8.97 -12.76 14.53
N GLN A 187 8.69 -13.04 13.25
CA GLN A 187 9.57 -12.66 12.15
C GLN A 187 9.57 -11.16 11.85
N MET A 188 8.46 -10.45 12.07
CA MET A 188 8.41 -8.99 11.94
C MET A 188 9.34 -8.32 12.97
N VAL A 189 9.32 -8.81 14.21
CA VAL A 189 10.22 -8.34 15.28
C VAL A 189 11.68 -8.70 14.95
N GLU A 190 11.94 -9.95 14.56
CA GLU A 190 13.28 -10.41 14.18
C GLU A 190 13.87 -9.59 13.03
N LEU A 191 13.07 -9.30 12.00
CA LEU A 191 13.46 -8.46 10.87
C LEU A 191 13.90 -7.06 11.32
N CYS A 192 13.10 -6.42 12.18
CA CYS A 192 13.41 -5.07 12.66
C CYS A 192 14.67 -5.06 13.55
N ASP A 193 14.81 -6.05 14.43
CA ASP A 193 15.94 -6.14 15.38
C ASP A 193 17.26 -6.50 14.69
N ARG A 194 17.22 -7.43 13.71
CA ARG A 194 18.41 -7.86 12.97
C ARG A 194 18.88 -6.82 11.95
N TYR A 195 17.95 -6.01 11.43
CA TYR A 195 18.23 -5.03 10.37
C TYR A 195 17.72 -3.63 10.75
N PRO A 196 18.30 -3.00 11.79
CA PRO A 196 17.78 -1.78 12.41
C PRO A 196 17.79 -0.54 11.50
N ASN A 197 18.57 -0.55 10.42
CA ASN A 197 18.63 0.57 9.47
C ASN A 197 17.59 0.46 8.35
N ILE A 198 16.99 -0.72 8.13
CA ILE A 198 15.90 -0.86 7.16
C ILE A 198 14.68 -0.14 7.70
N LYS A 199 14.06 0.69 6.87
CA LYS A 199 12.78 1.31 7.14
C LYS A 199 11.67 0.36 6.71
N VAL A 200 11.15 -0.44 7.63
CA VAL A 200 10.15 -1.47 7.32
C VAL A 200 8.75 -0.89 7.39
N ILE A 201 8.03 -0.89 6.27
CA ILE A 201 6.60 -0.54 6.21
C ILE A 201 5.80 -1.85 6.19
N PHE A 202 5.10 -2.18 7.27
CA PHE A 202 4.19 -3.32 7.31
C PHE A 202 2.88 -2.94 6.62
N ALA A 203 2.71 -3.45 5.40
CA ALA A 203 1.65 -2.99 4.52
C ALA A 203 0.26 -3.28 5.06
N HIS A 204 -0.67 -2.33 4.89
CA HIS A 204 -2.06 -2.47 5.32
C HIS A 204 -2.20 -2.80 6.83
N ILE A 205 -1.33 -2.23 7.67
CA ILE A 205 -1.25 -2.53 9.11
C ILE A 205 -1.04 -4.05 9.34
N GLY A 206 -0.12 -4.65 8.58
CA GLY A 206 0.04 -6.10 8.58
C GLY A 206 -1.21 -6.84 8.06
N ARG A 207 -1.90 -6.27 7.08
CA ARG A 207 -3.16 -6.79 6.53
C ARG A 207 -4.29 -6.92 7.58
N ALA A 208 -4.29 -6.04 8.56
CA ALA A 208 -5.34 -5.96 9.56
C ALA A 208 -6.57 -5.24 9.00
N TYR A 209 -7.61 -5.99 8.65
CA TYR A 209 -8.81 -5.46 7.99
C TYR A 209 -10.07 -5.51 8.88
N PHE A 210 -9.95 -6.02 10.10
CA PHE A 210 -11.07 -6.17 11.05
C PHE A 210 -10.55 -6.20 12.50
N MET A 211 -11.38 -5.88 13.49
CA MET A 211 -10.88 -5.58 14.85
C MET A 211 -10.18 -6.76 15.53
N ARG A 212 -10.80 -7.96 15.51
CA ARG A 212 -10.24 -9.14 16.19
C ARG A 212 -8.83 -9.53 15.71
N CYS A 213 -8.43 -9.16 14.49
CA CYS A 213 -7.10 -9.53 13.98
C CYS A 213 -5.97 -8.62 14.47
N ILE A 214 -6.26 -7.44 15.04
CA ILE A 214 -5.24 -6.46 15.45
C ILE A 214 -5.08 -6.33 16.97
N GLU A 215 -6.10 -6.72 17.74
CA GLU A 215 -6.09 -6.62 19.20
C GLU A 215 -4.88 -7.35 19.82
N GLY A 216 -3.99 -6.59 20.46
CA GLY A 216 -2.76 -7.08 21.10
C GLY A 216 -1.61 -7.40 20.13
N MET A 217 -1.76 -7.11 18.83
CA MET A 217 -0.81 -7.53 17.79
C MET A 217 0.20 -6.45 17.37
N LEU A 218 0.12 -5.24 17.93
CA LEU A 218 0.96 -4.11 17.53
C LEU A 218 2.22 -3.91 18.39
N ASP A 219 2.20 -4.32 19.67
CA ASP A 219 3.24 -3.98 20.66
C ASP A 219 4.67 -4.36 20.21
N GLY A 220 4.80 -5.55 19.61
CA GLY A 220 6.07 -6.07 19.12
C GLY A 220 6.74 -5.12 18.11
N ILE A 221 6.00 -4.72 17.08
CA ILE A 221 6.51 -3.81 16.03
C ILE A 221 6.48 -2.34 16.48
N ALA A 222 5.52 -1.91 17.30
CA ALA A 222 5.41 -0.54 17.80
C ALA A 222 6.65 -0.11 18.61
N SER A 223 7.27 -1.05 19.32
CA SER A 223 8.49 -0.82 20.10
C SER A 223 9.77 -0.71 19.26
N ARG A 224 9.71 -0.95 17.94
CA ARG A 224 10.87 -0.83 17.05
C ARG A 224 10.83 0.51 16.29
N PRO A 225 11.90 1.32 16.35
CA PRO A 225 11.90 2.67 15.75
C PRO A 225 11.92 2.64 14.23
N ASN A 226 12.31 1.52 13.63
CA ASN A 226 12.38 1.33 12.18
C ASN A 226 11.14 0.65 11.59
N ALA A 227 10.12 0.38 12.41
CA ALA A 227 8.83 -0.17 12.00
C ALA A 227 7.80 0.94 11.77
N TYR A 228 7.16 0.88 10.61
CA TYR A 228 6.11 1.78 10.12
C TYR A 228 4.92 0.97 9.65
N VAL A 229 3.74 1.59 9.57
CA VAL A 229 2.55 0.99 8.97
C VAL A 229 1.90 1.99 8.00
N ASP A 230 1.39 1.47 6.88
CA ASP A 230 0.38 2.19 6.10
C ASP A 230 -1.01 1.64 6.39
N THR A 231 -2.03 2.45 6.17
CA THR A 231 -3.43 2.13 6.48
C THR A 231 -4.24 1.67 5.28
N SER A 232 -3.59 1.31 4.16
CA SER A 232 -4.28 1.11 2.88
C SER A 232 -5.01 -0.24 2.77
N PRO A 233 -6.02 -0.34 1.90
CA PRO A 233 -7.20 0.52 1.92
C PRO A 233 -8.16 0.09 3.05
N CYS A 234 -7.76 0.25 4.31
CA CYS A 234 -8.55 -0.21 5.46
C CYS A 234 -9.80 0.67 5.66
N CYS A 235 -10.99 0.09 5.45
CA CYS A 235 -12.27 0.78 5.63
C CYS A 235 -12.85 0.63 7.04
N GLU A 236 -12.19 -0.09 7.94
CA GLU A 236 -12.68 -0.33 9.30
C GLU A 236 -12.13 0.72 10.27
N TRP A 237 -13.01 1.60 10.75
CA TRP A 237 -12.60 2.72 11.60
C TRP A 237 -12.13 2.25 12.97
N GLU A 238 -12.62 1.11 13.48
CA GLU A 238 -12.18 0.53 14.75
C GLU A 238 -10.72 0.09 14.68
N VAL A 239 -10.30 -0.50 13.54
CA VAL A 239 -8.91 -0.87 13.30
C VAL A 239 -8.01 0.36 13.22
N LEU A 240 -8.46 1.42 12.55
CA LEU A 240 -7.71 2.68 12.47
C LEU A 240 -7.60 3.36 13.84
N GLU A 241 -8.70 3.45 14.59
CA GLU A 241 -8.72 3.98 15.96
C GLU A 241 -7.74 3.20 16.86
N TYR A 242 -7.80 1.86 16.81
CA TYR A 242 -6.89 1.01 17.57
C TYR A 242 -5.43 1.29 17.18
N THR A 243 -5.13 1.39 15.89
CA THR A 243 -3.78 1.65 15.40
C THR A 243 -3.28 3.03 15.85
N PHE A 244 -4.07 4.09 15.73
CA PHE A 244 -3.71 5.44 16.21
C PHE A 244 -3.50 5.52 17.72
N LYS A 245 -4.08 4.59 18.49
CA LYS A 245 -3.94 4.53 19.95
C LYS A 245 -2.75 3.69 20.40
N HIS A 246 -2.43 2.63 19.67
CA HIS A 246 -1.47 1.60 20.10
C HIS A 246 -0.16 1.57 19.29
N PHE A 247 -0.10 2.26 18.15
CA PHE A 247 1.12 2.42 17.36
C PHE A 247 1.61 3.89 17.41
N PRO A 248 2.92 4.15 17.39
CA PRO A 248 3.43 5.52 17.42
C PRO A 248 2.97 6.32 16.20
N ARG A 249 2.21 7.38 16.46
CA ARG A 249 1.44 8.13 15.44
C ARG A 249 2.32 8.70 14.34
N GLU A 250 3.56 9.05 14.65
CA GLU A 250 4.56 9.54 13.70
C GLU A 250 5.07 8.48 12.70
N ARG A 251 4.66 7.22 12.88
CA ARG A 251 5.00 6.08 12.01
C ARG A 251 3.78 5.40 11.37
N ILE A 252 2.60 6.03 11.47
CA ILE A 252 1.38 5.62 10.78
C ILE A 252 1.19 6.52 9.55
N MET A 253 1.01 5.94 8.37
CA MET A 253 0.98 6.69 7.11
C MET A 253 -0.29 6.39 6.31
N PHE A 254 -0.81 7.42 5.65
CA PHE A 254 -1.88 7.26 4.68
C PHE A 254 -1.38 6.57 3.41
N ALA A 255 -2.22 5.69 2.85
CA ALA A 255 -2.07 5.21 1.48
C ALA A 255 -3.38 4.67 0.91
N SER A 256 -3.52 4.68 -0.42
CA SER A 256 -4.76 4.27 -1.11
C SER A 256 -4.78 2.82 -1.60
N ASP A 257 -3.62 2.16 -1.70
CA ASP A 257 -3.46 0.89 -2.42
C ASP A 257 -3.90 0.98 -3.90
N ALA A 258 -3.77 2.17 -4.53
CA ALA A 258 -4.12 2.37 -5.92
C ALA A 258 -3.48 1.29 -6.83
N PRO A 259 -4.22 0.66 -7.77
CA PRO A 259 -5.57 1.03 -8.17
C PRO A 259 -6.71 0.38 -7.40
N VAL A 260 -6.46 -0.40 -6.34
CA VAL A 260 -7.52 -1.02 -5.54
C VAL A 260 -8.44 0.06 -4.97
N GLY A 261 -7.90 1.15 -4.41
CA GLY A 261 -8.69 2.28 -3.90
C GLY A 261 -9.64 2.91 -4.93
N TRP A 262 -9.35 2.82 -6.24
CA TRP A 262 -10.16 3.37 -7.33
C TRP A 262 -11.35 2.50 -7.76
N ILE A 263 -11.58 1.37 -7.08
CA ILE A 263 -12.71 0.50 -7.35
C ILE A 263 -13.89 0.90 -6.46
N ARG A 264 -15.09 0.93 -7.01
CA ARG A 264 -16.32 1.14 -6.24
C ARG A 264 -16.61 -0.08 -5.35
N GLY A 265 -16.81 0.16 -4.06
CA GLY A 265 -16.99 -0.91 -3.08
C GLY A 265 -16.71 -0.46 -1.64
N LYS A 266 -16.76 -1.44 -0.73
CA LYS A 266 -16.33 -1.30 0.67
C LYS A 266 -15.65 -2.58 1.19
N GLN A 267 -14.55 -2.46 1.93
CA GLN A 267 -14.06 -3.59 2.72
C GLN A 267 -14.99 -3.80 3.91
N ILE A 268 -15.46 -5.04 4.11
CA ILE A 268 -16.40 -5.38 5.18
C ILE A 268 -15.88 -6.52 6.05
N GLU A 269 -16.26 -6.50 7.33
CA GLU A 269 -16.15 -7.65 8.23
C GLU A 269 -17.46 -8.45 8.23
N VAL A 270 -17.35 -9.78 8.11
CA VAL A 270 -18.44 -10.74 8.30
C VAL A 270 -17.93 -11.87 9.17
N ASN A 271 -18.48 -12.06 10.38
CA ASN A 271 -18.09 -13.13 11.31
C ASN A 271 -16.58 -13.23 11.56
N HIS A 272 -15.90 -12.11 11.81
CA HIS A 272 -14.43 -12.07 12.00
C HIS A 272 -13.63 -12.55 10.79
N GLN A 273 -14.21 -12.40 9.60
CA GLN A 273 -13.58 -12.58 8.32
C GLN A 273 -13.76 -11.28 7.53
N TYR A 274 -12.89 -11.03 6.56
CA TYR A 274 -13.00 -9.84 5.72
C TYR A 274 -13.30 -10.21 4.27
N ALA A 275 -14.00 -9.33 3.58
CA ALA A 275 -14.21 -9.41 2.16
C ALA A 275 -14.19 -8.01 1.53
N TYR A 276 -13.93 -7.98 0.23
CA TYR A 276 -14.19 -6.79 -0.58
C TYR A 276 -15.61 -6.91 -1.12
N LEU A 277 -16.53 -6.04 -0.68
CA LEU A 277 -17.82 -5.91 -1.35
C LEU A 277 -17.61 -5.01 -2.56
N VAL A 278 -17.61 -5.59 -3.76
CA VAL A 278 -17.24 -4.92 -5.01
C VAL A 278 -18.49 -4.53 -5.79
N GLY A 279 -18.59 -3.24 -6.14
CA GLY A 279 -19.70 -2.66 -6.90
C GLY A 279 -19.50 -2.64 -8.42
N GLU A 280 -18.40 -3.22 -8.92
CA GLU A 280 -18.02 -3.24 -10.33
C GLU A 280 -17.79 -4.66 -10.84
N ASP A 281 -17.83 -4.87 -12.15
CA ASP A 281 -17.51 -6.17 -12.76
C ASP A 281 -15.99 -6.40 -12.86
N CYS A 282 -15.33 -6.39 -11.71
CA CYS A 282 -13.91 -6.71 -11.57
C CYS A 282 -13.67 -7.47 -10.26
N ARG A 283 -12.51 -8.13 -10.14
CA ARG A 283 -12.16 -8.96 -8.99
C ARG A 283 -11.02 -8.35 -8.21
N VAL A 284 -11.29 -7.99 -6.96
CA VAL A 284 -10.30 -7.62 -5.93
C VAL A 284 -10.28 -8.69 -4.85
N GLY A 285 -9.14 -9.34 -4.62
CA GLY A 285 -8.96 -10.25 -3.47
C GLY A 285 -10.10 -11.27 -3.26
N SER A 286 -10.61 -11.35 -2.03
CA SER A 286 -11.82 -12.07 -1.63
C SER A 286 -13.09 -11.25 -1.91
N ALA A 287 -13.41 -11.08 -3.20
CA ALA A 287 -14.56 -10.30 -3.65
C ALA A 287 -15.91 -10.99 -3.35
N LEU A 288 -16.85 -10.21 -2.82
CA LEU A 288 -18.29 -10.45 -2.78
C LEU A 288 -18.97 -9.45 -3.73
N TYR A 289 -20.08 -9.85 -4.33
CA TYR A 289 -20.84 -9.03 -5.28
C TYR A 289 -22.29 -8.91 -4.83
N ASP A 290 -22.85 -7.72 -4.96
CA ASP A 290 -24.27 -7.45 -4.75
C ASP A 290 -25.07 -7.83 -6.01
N ALA A 291 -25.54 -9.07 -6.03
CA ALA A 291 -26.25 -9.65 -7.15
C ALA A 291 -27.56 -8.91 -7.48
N GLU A 292 -28.23 -8.37 -6.46
CA GLU A 292 -29.54 -7.70 -6.58
C GLU A 292 -29.40 -6.18 -6.81
N ARG A 293 -28.17 -5.64 -6.80
CA ARG A 293 -27.85 -4.22 -6.99
C ARG A 293 -28.64 -3.30 -6.06
N VAL A 294 -28.77 -3.69 -4.79
CA VAL A 294 -29.52 -2.92 -3.78
C VAL A 294 -28.71 -1.76 -3.19
N LEU A 295 -27.40 -1.73 -3.40
CA LEU A 295 -26.52 -0.69 -2.87
C LEU A 295 -26.02 0.27 -3.96
N GLY A 296 -25.99 1.56 -3.62
CA GLY A 296 -25.22 2.57 -4.35
C GLY A 296 -23.78 2.59 -3.83
N TYR A 297 -22.80 2.32 -4.71
CA TYR A 297 -21.40 2.23 -4.33
C TYR A 297 -20.63 3.51 -4.62
N THR A 298 -19.80 3.93 -3.67
CA THR A 298 -18.71 4.86 -3.91
C THR A 298 -17.36 4.14 -3.91
N TYR A 299 -16.26 4.85 -4.11
CA TYR A 299 -14.91 4.28 -4.15
C TYR A 299 -14.45 3.76 -2.79
N PHE A 300 -13.72 2.63 -2.75
CA PHE A 300 -13.04 2.15 -1.54
C PHE A 300 -12.20 3.27 -0.90
N PHE A 301 -11.62 4.13 -1.73
CA PHE A 301 -10.90 5.33 -1.30
C PHE A 301 -11.72 6.25 -0.38
N TYR A 302 -12.95 6.60 -0.74
CA TYR A 302 -13.79 7.45 0.12
C TYR A 302 -14.25 6.71 1.37
N GLU A 303 -14.52 5.40 1.30
CA GLU A 303 -14.83 4.60 2.50
C GLU A 303 -13.65 4.55 3.48
N GLN A 304 -12.41 4.43 2.98
CA GLN A 304 -11.21 4.54 3.80
C GLN A 304 -11.07 5.94 4.42
N LEU A 305 -11.32 7.01 3.66
CA LEU A 305 -11.27 8.38 4.19
C LEU A 305 -12.34 8.61 5.28
N ARG A 306 -13.56 8.06 5.11
CA ARG A 306 -14.60 8.07 6.16
C ARG A 306 -14.11 7.36 7.41
N ALA A 307 -13.46 6.20 7.27
CA ALA A 307 -12.93 5.44 8.38
C ALA A 307 -11.85 6.22 9.14
N ALA A 308 -10.89 6.82 8.41
CA ALA A 308 -9.84 7.65 8.99
C ALA A 308 -10.40 8.88 9.70
N LYS A 309 -11.38 9.57 9.08
CA LYS A 309 -12.08 10.72 9.66
C LYS A 309 -12.78 10.36 10.96
N LYS A 310 -13.47 9.23 10.99
CA LYS A 310 -14.17 8.75 12.20
C LYS A 310 -13.19 8.38 13.31
N ALA A 311 -12.12 7.65 12.99
CA ALA A 311 -11.07 7.32 13.97
C ALA A 311 -10.40 8.58 14.54
N ALA A 312 -10.09 9.55 13.67
CA ALA A 312 -9.50 10.82 14.07
C ALA A 312 -10.41 11.61 15.01
N ALA A 313 -11.72 11.68 14.71
CA ALA A 313 -12.70 12.36 15.55
C ALA A 313 -12.87 11.70 16.93
N ARG A 314 -12.85 10.36 17.00
CA ARG A 314 -13.00 9.63 18.28
C ARG A 314 -11.80 9.78 19.22
N LEU A 315 -10.63 10.06 18.65
CA LEU A 315 -9.39 10.27 19.40
C LEU A 315 -9.04 11.75 19.58
N ASP A 316 -9.94 12.66 19.16
CA ASP A 316 -9.73 14.10 19.15
C ASP A 316 -8.38 14.49 18.53
N LEU A 317 -8.01 13.86 17.41
CA LEU A 317 -6.74 14.14 16.74
C LEU A 317 -6.68 15.60 16.30
N SER A 318 -5.58 16.27 16.66
CA SER A 318 -5.33 17.63 16.25
C SER A 318 -5.14 17.74 14.73
N ARG A 319 -5.36 18.94 14.18
CA ARG A 319 -5.07 19.22 12.77
C ARG A 319 -3.65 18.84 12.36
N ARG A 320 -2.68 19.07 13.25
CA ARG A 320 -1.27 18.71 13.05
C ARG A 320 -1.08 17.19 12.93
N GLU A 321 -1.78 16.40 13.74
CA GLU A 321 -1.71 14.93 13.67
C GLU A 321 -2.35 14.38 12.40
N ILE A 322 -3.48 14.98 11.97
CA ILE A 322 -4.12 14.67 10.69
C ILE A 322 -3.16 14.98 9.53
N GLU A 323 -2.53 16.15 9.52
CA GLU A 323 -1.53 16.53 8.52
C GLU A 323 -0.28 15.62 8.55
N ALA A 324 0.16 15.19 9.73
CA ALA A 324 1.25 14.24 9.86
C ALA A 324 0.90 12.88 9.25
N TYR A 325 -0.29 12.34 9.55
CA TYR A 325 -0.78 11.08 9.01
C TYR A 325 -0.91 11.10 7.48
N PHE A 326 -1.52 12.15 6.93
CA PHE A 326 -1.74 12.27 5.48
C PHE A 326 -0.51 12.68 4.68
N TYR A 327 0.48 13.33 5.29
CA TYR A 327 1.63 13.88 4.56
C TYR A 327 2.95 13.76 5.33
N GLY A 328 3.01 14.33 6.53
CA GLY A 328 4.26 14.56 7.25
C GLY A 328 5.09 13.30 7.49
N ASN A 329 4.45 12.21 7.93
CA ASN A 329 5.12 10.96 8.29
C ASN A 329 5.76 10.30 7.07
N ALA A 330 4.98 10.15 5.97
CA ALA A 330 5.49 9.55 4.74
C ALA A 330 6.58 10.41 4.10
N SER A 331 6.39 11.73 4.03
CA SER A 331 7.38 12.68 3.51
C SER A 331 8.71 12.60 4.27
N ALA A 332 8.66 12.54 5.60
CA ALA A 332 9.86 12.39 6.44
C ALA A 332 10.56 11.04 6.17
N LEU A 333 9.80 9.95 6.06
CA LEU A 333 10.34 8.62 5.80
C LEU A 333 11.07 8.55 4.46
N VAL A 334 10.44 9.00 3.36
CA VAL A 334 11.04 8.92 2.02
C VAL A 334 12.28 9.81 1.92
N LYS A 335 12.26 11.01 2.50
CA LYS A 335 13.45 11.89 2.53
C LYS A 335 14.60 11.26 3.33
N ALA A 336 14.30 10.57 4.42
CA ALA A 336 15.31 9.85 5.19
C ALA A 336 15.89 8.63 4.44
N ALA A 337 15.19 8.10 3.43
CA ALA A 337 15.66 7.02 2.57
C ALA A 337 16.40 7.57 1.32
N ASP A 338 16.01 8.74 0.82
CA ASP A 338 16.61 9.41 -0.32
C ASP A 338 17.92 10.14 0.05
N ARG A 339 18.97 9.35 0.28
CA ARG A 339 20.31 9.81 0.69
C ARG A 339 21.05 10.69 -0.34
N ASN A 340 20.43 11.02 -1.47
CA ASN A 340 20.95 11.97 -2.47
C ASN A 340 20.43 13.41 -2.27
N SER A 341 19.76 13.71 -1.16
CA SER A 341 19.17 15.03 -0.86
C SER A 341 20.07 15.97 -0.02
N VAL A 342 21.39 15.77 -0.04
CA VAL A 342 22.37 16.73 0.51
C VAL A 342 23.12 17.41 -0.63
#